data_AF-A0A434ERJ2-F1
#
_entry.id   AF-A0A434ERJ2-F1
#
_cell.length_a   1.000
_cell.length_b   1.000
_cell.length_c   1.000
_cell.angle_alpha   90.00
_cell.angle_beta   90.00
_cell.angle_gamma   90.00
#
_symmetry.space_group_name_H-M   'P 1'
#
loop_
_entity.id
_entity.type
_entity.pdbx_description
1 polymer ?
#
loop_
_entity_poly.entity_id
_entity_poly.type
_entity_poly.pdbx_seq_one_letter_code
_entity_poly.pdbx_strand_id
1 'polypeptide(L)'
;LDYMIRHAISRGVEPLAIYRAASISGARAFGLKDRGLIAPGWRADIVVLDSLEGCHAQTVFSAGRLVTPELFDRRKLVEPVGRRSVRVGPIGVSDLAVPSSREAPVIGVVPGKIITEHLRLKLPQAGGQTLVDTARDVIKVAVVERHGRNGHVSAG
;
A
#
# COMPACT_ATOMS: atom_id res chain seq x y z
N LEU A 1 -7.44 -1.81 -11.84
CA LEU A 1 -7.91 -3.22 -11.79
C LEU A 1 -7.64 -3.90 -13.12
N ASP A 2 -8.04 -3.25 -14.22
CA ASP A 2 -7.56 -3.47 -15.60
C ASP A 2 -6.07 -3.85 -15.72
N TYR A 3 -5.17 -3.12 -15.06
CA TYR A 3 -3.74 -3.48 -15.06
C TYR A 3 -3.47 -4.86 -14.47
N MET A 4 -4.13 -5.21 -13.35
CA MET A 4 -3.97 -6.52 -12.71
C MET A 4 -4.50 -7.64 -13.60
N ILE A 5 -5.61 -7.40 -14.33
CA ILE A 5 -6.16 -8.35 -15.30
C ILE A 5 -5.13 -8.61 -16.41
N ARG A 6 -4.65 -7.54 -17.08
CA ARG A 6 -3.61 -7.65 -18.12
C ARG A 6 -2.35 -8.35 -17.61
N HIS A 7 -1.91 -8.01 -16.40
CA HIS A 7 -0.73 -8.62 -15.80
C HIS A 7 -0.94 -10.11 -15.50
N ALA A 8 -2.11 -10.51 -15.02
CA ALA A 8 -2.41 -11.92 -14.79
C ALA A 8 -2.43 -12.71 -16.11
N ILE A 9 -3.06 -12.16 -17.15
CA ILE A 9 -3.08 -12.78 -18.49
C ILE A 9 -1.65 -12.91 -19.04
N SER A 10 -0.81 -11.87 -18.93
CA SER A 10 0.59 -11.93 -19.39
C SER A 10 1.46 -12.93 -18.60
N ARG A 11 0.99 -13.38 -17.44
CA ARG A 11 1.58 -14.45 -16.63
C ARG A 11 0.97 -15.83 -16.89
N GLY A 12 0.08 -15.96 -17.89
CA GLY A 12 -0.51 -17.24 -18.30
C GLY A 12 -1.86 -17.58 -17.65
N VAL A 13 -2.50 -16.64 -16.95
CA VAL A 13 -3.85 -16.86 -16.42
C VAL A 13 -4.87 -16.78 -17.56
N GLU A 14 -5.79 -17.75 -17.61
CA GLU A 14 -6.87 -17.79 -18.60
C GLU A 14 -7.76 -16.54 -18.51
N PRO A 15 -8.05 -15.85 -19.64
CA PRO A 15 -8.87 -14.64 -19.66
C PRO A 15 -10.22 -14.80 -18.94
N LEU A 16 -10.97 -15.86 -19.22
CA LEU A 16 -12.29 -16.07 -18.60
C LEU A 16 -12.20 -16.24 -17.08
N ALA A 17 -11.16 -16.94 -16.60
CA ALA A 17 -10.94 -17.14 -15.17
C ALA A 17 -10.66 -15.82 -14.45
N ILE A 18 -9.81 -14.94 -15.01
CA ILE A 18 -9.49 -13.65 -14.40
C ILE A 18 -10.67 -12.67 -14.47
N TYR A 19 -11.45 -12.65 -15.56
CA TYR A 19 -12.65 -11.82 -15.63
C TYR A 19 -13.72 -12.25 -14.64
N ARG A 20 -13.91 -13.56 -14.43
CA ARG A 20 -14.79 -14.07 -13.37
C ARG A 20 -14.32 -13.60 -11.99
N ALA A 21 -13.00 -13.66 -11.73
CA ALA A 21 -12.40 -13.18 -10.48
C ALA A 21 -12.65 -11.68 -10.26
N ALA A 22 -12.47 -10.88 -11.31
CA ALA A 22 -12.63 -9.42 -11.29
C ALA A 22 -14.09 -8.94 -11.34
N SER A 23 -15.07 -9.83 -11.49
CA SER A 23 -16.49 -9.49 -11.59
C SER A 23 -17.34 -10.25 -10.55
N ILE A 24 -17.98 -11.36 -10.94
CA ILE A 24 -18.96 -12.07 -10.10
C ILE A 24 -18.34 -12.65 -8.82
N SER A 25 -17.09 -13.14 -8.86
CA SER A 25 -16.43 -13.63 -7.66
C SER A 25 -16.18 -12.50 -6.65
N GLY A 26 -15.71 -11.35 -7.13
CA GLY A 26 -15.55 -10.15 -6.30
C GLY A 26 -16.89 -9.68 -5.71
N ALA A 27 -17.92 -9.56 -6.55
CA ALA A 27 -19.26 -9.17 -6.11
C ALA A 27 -19.78 -10.09 -5.00
N ARG A 28 -19.67 -11.41 -5.18
CA ARG A 28 -20.07 -12.41 -4.18
C ARG A 28 -19.29 -12.31 -2.88
N ALA A 29 -17.97 -12.09 -2.95
CA ALA A 29 -17.13 -11.92 -1.77
C ALA A 29 -17.55 -10.72 -0.90
N PHE A 30 -18.08 -9.66 -1.53
CA PHE A 30 -18.63 -8.49 -0.84
C PHE A 30 -20.14 -8.57 -0.57
N GLY A 31 -20.78 -9.72 -0.80
CA GLY A 31 -22.22 -9.91 -0.58
C GLY A 31 -23.13 -9.15 -1.55
N LEU A 32 -22.59 -8.68 -2.67
CA LEU A 32 -23.34 -7.95 -3.70
C LEU A 32 -24.03 -8.96 -4.63
N LYS A 33 -25.36 -9.03 -4.54
CA LYS A 33 -26.20 -10.01 -5.26
C LYS A 33 -26.74 -9.51 -6.60
N ASP A 34 -26.47 -8.25 -6.94
CA ASP A 34 -27.08 -7.53 -8.05
C ASP A 34 -26.08 -7.13 -9.14
N ARG A 35 -24.78 -7.46 -9.05
CA ARG A 35 -23.76 -7.03 -10.02
C ARG A 35 -22.60 -8.01 -10.19
N GLY A 36 -21.76 -7.77 -11.20
CA GLY A 36 -20.62 -8.62 -11.54
C GLY A 36 -20.96 -9.71 -12.58
N LEU A 37 -22.15 -9.70 -13.16
CA LEU A 37 -22.57 -10.60 -14.23
C LEU A 37 -23.43 -9.85 -15.25
N ILE A 38 -23.27 -10.16 -16.53
CA ILE A 38 -24.16 -9.69 -17.60
C ILE A 38 -25.34 -10.65 -17.69
N ALA A 39 -26.47 -10.29 -17.07
CA ALA A 39 -27.70 -11.08 -17.10
C ALA A 39 -28.94 -10.20 -16.86
N PRO A 40 -30.13 -10.58 -17.35
CA PRO A 40 -31.38 -9.87 -17.06
C PRO A 40 -31.65 -9.76 -15.55
N GLY A 41 -32.10 -8.58 -15.10
CA GLY A 41 -32.38 -8.30 -13.69
C GLY A 41 -31.15 -7.92 -12.85
N TRP A 42 -29.94 -7.96 -13.43
CA TRP A 42 -28.72 -7.48 -12.78
C TRP A 42 -28.47 -6.01 -13.11
N ARG A 43 -27.81 -5.31 -12.20
CA ARG A 43 -27.39 -3.93 -12.36
C ARG A 43 -26.44 -3.82 -13.54
N ALA A 44 -26.74 -2.90 -14.45
CA ALA A 44 -25.94 -2.62 -15.64
C ALA A 44 -24.69 -1.78 -15.31
N ASP A 45 -23.78 -2.38 -14.54
CA ASP A 45 -22.38 -1.94 -14.42
C ASP A 45 -21.55 -2.72 -15.45
N ILE A 46 -21.34 -2.13 -16.63
CA ILE A 46 -20.81 -2.81 -17.83
C ILE A 46 -19.61 -2.06 -18.36
N VAL A 47 -18.59 -2.79 -18.80
CA VAL A 47 -17.44 -2.22 -19.52
C VAL A 47 -17.31 -2.91 -20.86
N VAL A 48 -17.30 -2.12 -21.93
CA VAL A 48 -16.95 -2.57 -23.29
C VAL A 48 -15.44 -2.44 -23.44
N LEU A 49 -14.80 -3.51 -23.86
CA LEU A 49 -13.35 -3.61 -23.99
C LEU A 49 -12.97 -3.68 -25.47
N ASP A 50 -11.74 -3.27 -25.77
CA ASP A 50 -11.13 -3.48 -27.09
C ASP A 50 -10.88 -4.98 -27.37
N SER A 51 -10.40 -5.71 -26.37
CA SER A 51 -10.14 -7.16 -26.36
C SER A 51 -10.07 -7.66 -24.92
N LEU A 52 -10.16 -8.97 -24.71
CA LEU A 52 -10.02 -9.56 -23.36
C LEU A 52 -8.58 -9.47 -22.86
N GLU A 53 -7.59 -9.57 -23.76
CA GLU A 53 -6.17 -9.51 -23.44
C GLU A 53 -5.72 -8.07 -23.20
N GLY A 54 -6.18 -7.13 -24.03
CA GLY A 54 -5.89 -5.71 -23.92
C GLY A 54 -6.62 -5.05 -22.75
N CYS A 55 -7.85 -5.47 -22.44
CA CYS A 55 -8.63 -4.95 -21.32
C CYS A 55 -8.68 -3.40 -21.27
N HIS A 56 -8.62 -2.73 -22.42
CA HIS A 56 -8.73 -1.27 -22.51
C HIS A 56 -10.22 -0.90 -22.59
N ALA A 57 -10.69 -0.14 -21.60
CA ALA A 57 -12.09 0.28 -21.54
C ALA A 57 -12.41 1.29 -22.66
N GLN A 58 -13.28 0.90 -23.57
CA GLN A 58 -13.80 1.74 -24.66
C GLN A 58 -15.06 2.49 -24.24
N THR A 59 -15.92 1.82 -23.46
CA THR A 59 -17.19 2.39 -23.02
C THR A 59 -17.54 1.84 -21.65
N VAL A 60 -18.00 2.70 -20.75
CA VAL A 60 -18.37 2.30 -19.39
C VAL A 60 -19.81 2.70 -19.12
N PHE A 61 -20.59 1.76 -18.59
CA PHE A 61 -21.92 1.98 -18.06
C PHE A 61 -21.88 1.78 -16.54
N SER A 62 -22.51 2.69 -15.81
CA SER A 62 -22.69 2.58 -14.36
C SER A 62 -24.16 2.72 -14.02
N ALA A 63 -24.74 1.72 -13.38
CA ALA A 63 -26.17 1.60 -13.10
C ALA A 63 -27.04 1.88 -14.35
N GLY A 64 -26.63 1.37 -15.51
CA GLY A 64 -27.34 1.53 -16.79
C GLY A 64 -27.12 2.86 -17.49
N ARG A 65 -26.27 3.75 -16.96
CA ARG A 65 -25.98 5.05 -17.56
C ARG A 65 -24.62 5.03 -18.23
N LEU A 66 -24.57 5.43 -19.49
CA LEU A 66 -23.31 5.68 -20.20
C LEU A 66 -22.51 6.76 -19.48
N VAL A 67 -21.28 6.43 -19.09
CA VAL A 67 -20.36 7.35 -18.43
C VAL A 67 -19.69 8.22 -19.48
N THR A 68 -20.15 9.47 -19.60
CA THR A 68 -19.54 10.52 -20.41
C THR A 68 -18.63 11.41 -19.56
N PRO A 69 -17.73 12.22 -20.15
CA PRO A 69 -16.96 13.23 -19.41
C PRO A 69 -17.85 14.14 -18.55
N GLU A 70 -18.97 14.61 -19.10
CA GLU A 70 -19.90 15.50 -18.39
C GLU A 70 -20.59 14.80 -17.21
N LEU A 71 -20.91 13.50 -17.35
CA LEU A 71 -21.45 12.72 -16.24
C LEU A 71 -20.38 12.50 -15.17
N PHE A 72 -19.16 12.18 -15.58
CA PHE A 72 -18.04 11.92 -14.68
C PHE A 72 -17.64 13.17 -13.89
N ASP A 73 -17.74 14.35 -14.49
CA ASP A 73 -17.42 15.63 -13.85
C ASP A 73 -18.46 16.07 -12.81
N ARG A 74 -19.68 15.55 -12.88
CA ARG A 74 -20.73 15.76 -11.85
C ARG A 74 -20.52 14.90 -10.61
N ARG A 75 -19.48 14.06 -10.55
CA ARG A 75 -19.19 13.24 -9.37
C ARG A 75 -18.99 14.13 -8.14
N LYS A 76 -19.52 13.70 -6.99
CA LYS A 76 -19.16 14.33 -5.73
C LYS A 76 -17.70 14.04 -5.42
N LEU A 77 -16.90 15.09 -5.33
CA LEU A 77 -15.57 14.99 -4.75
C LEU A 77 -15.72 14.90 -3.23
N VAL A 78 -14.96 13.99 -2.63
CA VAL A 78 -14.82 13.93 -1.18
C VAL A 78 -13.64 14.83 -0.84
N GLU A 79 -13.84 15.72 0.14
CA GLU A 79 -12.75 16.54 0.63
C GLU A 79 -11.59 15.66 1.12
N PRO A 80 -10.34 15.96 0.77
CA PRO A 80 -9.21 15.15 1.18
C PRO A 80 -9.14 15.01 2.71
N VAL A 81 -9.34 13.79 3.21
CA VAL A 81 -9.17 13.44 4.63
C VAL A 81 -7.69 13.18 4.93
N GLY A 82 -7.29 13.33 6.19
CA GLY A 82 -5.92 13.00 6.62
C GLY A 82 -4.84 14.05 6.29
N ARG A 83 -5.23 15.26 5.88
CA ARG A 83 -4.31 16.41 5.83
C ARG A 83 -3.87 16.82 7.24
N ARG A 84 -2.69 17.46 7.36
CA ARG A 84 -2.12 17.91 8.66
C ARG A 84 -2.03 16.76 9.69
N SER A 85 -1.72 15.56 9.20
CA SER A 85 -1.61 14.34 9.99
C SER A 85 -0.23 14.15 10.64
N VAL A 86 0.75 14.98 10.23
CA VAL A 86 2.06 15.08 10.89
C VAL A 86 1.98 16.24 11.89
N ARG A 87 1.96 15.89 13.17
CA ARG A 87 1.87 16.78 14.33
C ARG A 87 3.05 16.46 15.25
N VAL A 88 4.23 16.89 14.83
CA VAL A 88 5.50 16.66 15.54
C VAL A 88 6.10 18.02 15.87
N GLY A 89 6.69 18.15 17.06
CA GLY A 89 7.54 19.27 17.40
C GLY A 89 8.89 19.24 16.66
N PRO A 90 9.80 20.17 16.96
CA PRO A 90 11.18 20.10 16.49
C PRO A 90 11.84 18.79 16.96
N ILE A 91 12.62 18.15 16.07
CA ILE A 91 13.44 16.98 16.40
C ILE A 91 14.89 17.41 16.41
N GLY A 92 15.57 17.22 17.54
CA GLY A 92 16.98 17.53 17.71
C GLY A 92 17.89 16.33 17.47
N VAL A 93 19.19 16.59 17.36
CA VAL A 93 20.22 15.53 17.23
C VAL A 93 20.21 14.59 18.44
N SER A 94 19.94 15.12 19.63
CA SER A 94 19.82 14.34 20.87
C SER A 94 18.72 13.30 20.83
N ASP A 95 17.61 13.55 20.11
CA ASP A 95 16.49 12.61 19.98
C ASP A 95 16.84 11.41 19.11
N LEU A 96 17.92 11.51 18.32
CA LEU A 96 18.45 10.47 17.44
C LEU A 96 19.68 9.75 18.05
N ALA A 97 20.01 10.07 19.30
CA ALA A 97 21.11 9.43 20.02
C ALA A 97 20.70 8.02 20.46
N VAL A 98 21.61 7.07 20.29
CA VAL A 98 21.47 5.70 20.79
C VAL A 98 22.52 5.51 21.87
N PRO A 99 22.16 5.21 23.13
CA PRO A 99 23.13 5.00 24.19
C PRO A 99 24.13 3.89 23.84
N SER A 100 25.37 4.06 24.28
CA SER A 100 26.40 3.02 24.19
C SER A 100 26.01 1.78 25.01
N SER A 101 26.37 0.61 24.50
CA SER A 101 26.14 -0.68 25.16
C SER A 101 27.26 -1.66 24.81
N ARG A 102 27.53 -2.66 25.66
CA ARG A 102 28.60 -3.64 25.36
C ARG A 102 28.31 -4.41 24.07
N GLU A 103 27.05 -4.78 23.86
CA GLU A 103 26.52 -5.35 22.62
C GLU A 103 25.17 -4.71 22.35
N ALA A 104 25.00 -4.14 21.16
CA ALA A 104 23.76 -3.52 20.73
C ALA A 104 22.83 -4.57 20.12
N PRO A 105 21.52 -4.57 20.47
CA PRO A 105 20.53 -5.31 19.72
C PRO A 105 20.38 -4.69 18.32
N VAL A 106 20.44 -5.51 17.29
CA VAL A 106 20.31 -5.08 15.89
C VAL A 106 19.21 -5.89 15.22
N ILE A 107 18.31 -5.20 14.52
CA ILE A 107 17.25 -5.83 13.74
C ILE A 107 17.83 -6.23 12.38
N GLY A 108 17.99 -7.52 12.13
CA GLY A 108 18.40 -8.05 10.84
C GLY A 108 17.22 -8.06 9.86
N VAL A 109 17.34 -7.33 8.75
CA VAL A 109 16.31 -7.29 7.71
C VAL A 109 16.60 -8.35 6.66
N VAL A 110 15.66 -9.27 6.44
CA VAL A 110 15.77 -10.27 5.38
C VAL A 110 15.01 -9.77 4.14
N PRO A 111 15.69 -9.56 2.99
CA PRO A 111 15.03 -9.04 1.78
C PRO A 111 13.79 -9.84 1.39
N GLY A 112 12.69 -9.13 1.14
CA GLY A 112 11.41 -9.73 0.72
C GLY A 112 10.64 -10.45 1.83
N LYS A 113 11.09 -10.39 3.09
CA LYS A 113 10.39 -10.99 4.23
C LYS A 113 9.93 -9.94 5.23
N ILE A 114 8.79 -10.21 5.87
CA ILE A 114 8.28 -9.41 6.99
C ILE A 114 8.97 -9.81 8.30
N ILE A 115 9.49 -11.05 8.38
CA ILE A 115 10.23 -11.53 9.54
C ILE A 115 11.60 -10.87 9.62
N THR A 116 12.02 -10.55 10.84
CA THR A 116 13.33 -9.98 11.15
C THR A 116 14.10 -10.90 12.08
N GLU A 117 15.42 -10.75 12.06
CA GLU A 117 16.31 -11.44 12.98
C GLU A 117 16.64 -10.54 14.16
N HIS A 118 16.84 -11.15 15.34
CA HIS A 118 17.38 -10.48 16.50
C HIS A 118 18.88 -10.77 16.59
N LEU A 119 19.69 -9.81 16.17
CA LEU A 119 21.15 -9.90 16.20
C LEU A 119 21.69 -9.14 17.42
N ARG A 120 22.90 -9.50 17.85
CA ARG A 120 23.67 -8.75 18.87
C ARG A 120 25.05 -8.46 18.32
N LEU A 121 25.38 -7.18 18.15
CA LEU A 121 26.63 -6.75 17.54
C LEU A 121 27.39 -5.79 18.46
N LYS A 122 28.70 -5.93 18.49
CA LYS A 122 29.58 -4.87 19.02
C LYS A 122 29.74 -3.81 17.94
N LEU A 123 29.16 -2.64 18.16
CA LEU A 123 29.19 -1.51 17.21
C LEU A 123 30.19 -0.44 17.65
N PRO A 124 30.72 0.39 16.73
CA PRO A 124 31.58 1.52 17.08
C PRO A 124 30.86 2.48 18.03
N GLN A 125 31.61 3.05 18.97
CA GLN A 125 31.07 3.93 20.01
C GLN A 125 31.93 5.18 20.16
N ALA A 126 31.29 6.33 20.34
CA ALA A 126 31.96 7.59 20.64
C ALA A 126 31.05 8.48 21.48
N GLY A 127 31.61 9.21 22.44
CA GLY A 127 30.85 10.16 23.27
C GLY A 127 29.69 9.53 24.04
N GLY A 128 29.82 8.27 24.46
CA GLY A 128 28.77 7.53 25.16
C GLY A 128 27.62 7.06 24.28
N GLN A 129 27.73 7.15 22.95
CA GLN A 129 26.71 6.76 21.99
C GLN A 129 27.18 5.60 21.11
N THR A 130 26.22 4.78 20.67
CA THR A 130 26.39 3.78 19.62
C THR A 130 26.32 4.46 18.25
N LEU A 131 27.32 4.21 17.41
CA LEU A 131 27.42 4.72 16.04
C LEU A 131 26.99 3.64 15.02
N VAL A 132 26.78 4.09 13.78
CA VAL A 132 26.55 3.20 12.63
C VAL A 132 27.83 2.45 12.25
N ASP A 133 27.67 1.33 11.56
CA ASP A 133 28.77 0.59 10.94
C ASP A 133 28.38 0.20 9.52
N THR A 134 28.71 1.07 8.56
CA THR A 134 28.37 0.87 7.15
C THR A 134 29.18 -0.26 6.49
N ALA A 135 30.34 -0.64 7.06
CA ALA A 135 31.12 -1.77 6.55
C ALA A 135 30.43 -3.11 6.86
N ARG A 136 29.63 -3.16 7.93
CA ARG A 136 28.78 -4.31 8.30
C ARG A 136 27.29 -4.09 8.00
N ASP A 137 26.96 -3.07 7.21
CA ASP A 137 25.58 -2.72 6.82
C ASP A 137 24.63 -2.49 8.01
N VAL A 138 25.11 -1.78 9.04
CA VAL A 138 24.32 -1.40 10.22
C VAL A 138 24.11 0.10 10.24
N ILE A 139 22.87 0.54 10.04
CA ILE A 139 22.43 1.94 10.09
C ILE A 139 21.42 2.18 11.20
N LYS A 140 21.23 3.45 11.58
CA LYS A 140 20.22 3.84 12.57
C LYS A 140 18.83 3.87 11.96
N VAL A 141 17.83 3.56 12.79
CA VAL A 141 16.42 3.79 12.48
C VAL A 141 15.79 4.59 13.61
N ALA A 142 15.04 5.63 13.26
CA ALA A 142 14.28 6.44 14.22
C ALA A 142 12.78 6.34 13.95
N VAL A 143 12.03 6.10 15.01
CA VAL A 143 10.56 6.10 15.01
C VAL A 143 10.10 7.36 15.75
N VAL A 144 9.34 8.19 15.04
CA VAL A 144 8.80 9.46 15.54
C VAL A 144 7.29 9.36 15.62
N GLU A 145 6.73 9.56 16.81
CA GLU A 145 5.28 9.64 16.98
C GLU A 145 4.75 10.91 16.32
N ARG A 146 3.96 10.73 15.26
CA ARG A 146 3.52 11.84 14.40
C ARG A 146 2.09 12.30 14.60
N HIS A 147 1.30 11.63 15.41
CA HIS A 147 -0.12 11.94 15.61
C HIS A 147 -0.35 12.93 16.77
N GLY A 148 0.71 13.39 17.44
CA GLY A 148 0.65 14.38 18.51
C GLY A 148 0.03 13.81 19.78
N ARG A 149 0.19 12.52 20.02
CA ARG A 149 -0.31 11.83 21.22
C ARG A 149 0.67 11.93 22.38
N ASN A 150 1.94 11.64 22.12
CA ASN A 150 2.99 11.69 23.14
C ASN A 150 4.30 12.31 22.64
N GLY A 151 4.46 12.52 21.33
CA GLY A 151 5.65 13.15 20.76
C GLY A 151 6.94 12.34 20.97
N HIS A 152 6.84 11.05 21.28
CA HIS A 152 8.01 10.22 21.53
C HIS A 152 8.85 10.04 20.26
N VAL A 153 10.17 10.13 20.43
CA VAL A 153 11.17 9.75 19.43
C VAL A 153 11.99 8.62 20.01
N SER A 154 12.14 7.54 19.25
CA SER A 154 12.98 6.39 19.61
C SER A 154 13.94 6.12 18.49
N ALA A 155 15.24 6.05 18.82
CA ALA A 155 16.30 5.69 17.88
C ALA A 155 16.95 4.36 18.30
N GLY A 156 17.31 3.56 17.31
CA GLY A 156 18.08 2.32 17.45
C GLY A 156 19.12 2.21 16.35
#